data_AF-A0A959B784-F1
#
_entry.id   AF-A0A959B784-F1
#
_cell.length_a   1.000
_cell.length_b   1.000
_cell.length_c   1.000
_cell.angle_alpha   90.00
_cell.angle_beta   90.00
_cell.angle_gamma   90.00
#
_symmetry.space_group_name_H-M   'P 1'
#
loop_
_entity.id
_entity.type
_entity.pdbx_description
1 polymer ?
#
loop_
_entity_poly.entity_id
_entity_poly.type
_entity_poly.pdbx_seq_one_letter_code
_entity_poly.pdbx_strand_id
1 'polypeptide(L)'
;IEGVKAVSQTLEEVAFFDYKDNQDFGTLKGVDSNFNKVVGIDTTVREGTYAFEEGAREMAVMGLGMRNKLAANVGDRFTEMAVYSPKRERSNSPLEQPFRRSYIYPGGTFVIQQDFDNEFVLSSLSFARRLLGYSRPV
;
A
#
# COMPACT_ATOMS: atom_id res chain seq x y z
N ILE A 1 13.24 5.82 -25.43
CA ILE A 1 12.14 5.28 -26.25
C ILE A 1 11.42 6.47 -26.83
N GLU A 2 11.40 6.61 -28.14
CA GLU A 2 10.74 7.74 -28.80
C GLU A 2 9.22 7.68 -28.54
N GLY A 3 8.60 8.84 -28.28
CA GLY A 3 7.17 8.95 -27.98
C GLY A 3 6.75 8.67 -26.52
N VAL A 4 7.65 8.26 -25.63
CA VAL A 4 7.34 8.02 -24.21
C VAL A 4 7.50 9.29 -23.38
N LYS A 5 6.39 9.80 -22.81
CA LYS A 5 6.35 11.03 -22.01
C LYS A 5 6.79 10.83 -20.55
N ALA A 6 6.44 9.70 -19.95
CA ALA A 6 6.78 9.36 -18.57
C ALA A 6 6.67 7.84 -18.34
N VAL A 7 7.41 7.34 -17.35
CA VAL A 7 7.38 5.94 -16.91
C VAL A 7 7.32 5.93 -15.38
N SER A 8 6.59 4.98 -14.81
CA SER A 8 6.53 4.72 -13.39
C SER A 8 6.70 3.22 -13.13
N GLN A 9 7.45 2.90 -12.09
CA GLN A 9 7.59 1.56 -11.56
C GLN A 9 6.55 1.31 -10.48
N THR A 10 5.90 0.16 -10.56
CA THR A 10 4.97 -0.31 -9.54
C THR A 10 5.25 -1.75 -9.15
N LEU A 11 4.84 -2.13 -7.95
CA LEU A 11 4.91 -3.49 -7.42
C LEU A 11 3.59 -3.80 -6.74
N GLU A 12 2.97 -4.91 -7.12
CA GLU A 12 1.66 -5.32 -6.61
C GLU A 12 1.75 -6.69 -5.96
N GLU A 13 1.06 -6.85 -4.83
CA GLU A 13 0.89 -8.13 -4.14
C GLU A 13 -0.48 -8.15 -3.44
N VAL A 14 -1.14 -9.31 -3.46
CA VAL A 14 -2.31 -9.55 -2.62
C VAL A 14 -1.85 -9.60 -1.17
N ALA A 15 -2.40 -8.72 -0.35
CA ALA A 15 -2.06 -8.57 1.05
C ALA A 15 -3.29 -8.69 1.94
N PHE A 16 -3.06 -9.13 3.17
CA PHE A 16 -4.04 -9.07 4.25
C PHE A 16 -3.78 -7.83 5.08
N PHE A 17 -4.81 -7.05 5.35
CA PHE A 17 -4.74 -5.79 6.09
C PHE A 17 -5.50 -5.93 7.41
N ASP A 18 -4.91 -5.42 8.49
CA ASP A 18 -5.53 -5.39 9.82
C ASP A 18 -5.37 -3.99 10.42
N TYR A 19 -6.49 -3.35 10.73
CA TYR A 19 -6.54 -2.07 11.42
C TYR A 19 -7.60 -2.09 12.52
N LYS A 20 -7.15 -2.04 13.78
CA LYS A 20 -8.03 -2.05 14.98
C LYS A 20 -9.08 -3.17 14.92
N ASP A 21 -8.64 -4.41 14.65
CA ASP A 21 -9.47 -5.61 14.54
C ASP A 21 -10.43 -5.63 13.32
N ASN A 22 -10.38 -4.61 12.45
CA ASN A 22 -11.05 -4.65 11.15
C ASN A 22 -10.08 -5.16 10.11
N GLN A 23 -10.50 -6.22 9.41
CA GLN A 23 -9.62 -7.03 8.57
C GLN A 23 -10.22 -7.23 7.19
N ASP A 24 -9.42 -7.08 6.15
CA ASP A 24 -9.81 -7.43 4.78
C ASP A 24 -8.57 -7.77 3.93
N PHE A 25 -8.81 -8.43 2.81
CA PHE A 25 -7.82 -8.64 1.77
C PHE A 25 -7.94 -7.56 0.69
N GLY A 26 -6.81 -7.21 0.09
CA GLY A 26 -6.75 -6.31 -1.05
C GLY A 26 -5.39 -6.39 -1.72
N THR A 27 -5.14 -5.45 -2.63
CA THR A 27 -3.87 -5.36 -3.35
C THR A 27 -3.05 -4.21 -2.77
N LEU A 28 -1.89 -4.54 -2.18
CA LEU A 28 -0.87 -3.54 -1.85
C LEU A 28 -0.15 -3.18 -3.14
N LYS A 29 -0.24 -1.90 -3.54
CA LYS A 29 0.47 -1.36 -4.70
C LYS A 29 1.53 -0.37 -4.24
N GLY A 30 2.78 -0.80 -4.27
CA GLY A 30 3.95 0.07 -4.09
C GLY A 30 4.21 0.87 -5.35
N VAL A 31 4.29 2.20 -5.23
CA VAL A 31 4.48 3.10 -6.37
C VAL A 31 5.70 4.01 -6.19
N ASP A 32 6.33 4.36 -7.30
CA ASP A 32 7.44 5.31 -7.29
C ASP A 32 6.96 6.78 -7.32
N SER A 33 7.92 7.71 -7.23
CA SER A 33 7.66 9.16 -7.24
C SER A 33 7.18 9.71 -8.59
N ASN A 34 7.13 8.89 -9.65
CA ASN A 34 6.60 9.30 -10.95
C ASN A 34 5.16 8.84 -11.16
N PHE A 35 4.60 8.00 -10.29
CA PHE A 35 3.27 7.43 -10.46
C PHE A 35 2.16 8.48 -10.63
N ASN A 36 2.21 9.56 -9.85
CA ASN A 36 1.26 10.67 -9.99
C ASN A 36 1.38 11.39 -11.34
N LYS A 37 2.59 11.50 -11.92
CA LYS A 37 2.79 12.11 -13.24
C LYS A 37 2.22 11.25 -14.37
N VAL A 38 2.15 9.93 -14.16
CA VAL A 38 1.63 8.97 -15.15
C VAL A 38 0.12 8.80 -15.02
N VAL A 39 -0.41 8.73 -13.79
CA VAL A 39 -1.81 8.37 -13.52
C VAL A 39 -2.68 9.55 -13.07
N GLY A 40 -2.10 10.62 -12.51
CA GLY A 40 -2.85 11.75 -11.95
C GLY A 40 -3.64 11.41 -10.68
N ILE A 41 -3.17 10.39 -9.94
CA ILE A 41 -3.87 9.83 -8.76
C ILE A 41 -4.05 10.84 -7.61
N ASP A 42 -3.19 11.84 -7.50
CA ASP A 42 -3.27 12.90 -6.49
C ASP A 42 -4.55 13.72 -6.62
N THR A 43 -5.06 13.89 -7.84
CA THR A 43 -6.32 14.61 -8.11
C THR A 43 -7.57 13.87 -7.61
N THR A 44 -7.43 12.59 -7.25
CA THR A 44 -8.54 11.73 -6.83
C THR A 44 -8.62 11.55 -5.31
N VAL A 45 -7.65 12.09 -4.56
CA VAL A 45 -7.63 12.08 -3.09
C VAL A 45 -8.71 12.99 -2.51
N ARG A 46 -9.52 12.46 -1.59
CA ARG A 46 -10.65 13.14 -0.95
C ARG A 46 -10.45 13.40 0.54
N GLU A 47 -9.66 12.56 1.20
CA GLU A 47 -9.30 12.70 2.61
C GLU A 47 -7.78 12.55 2.78
N GLY A 48 -7.18 13.29 3.72
CA GLY A 48 -5.75 13.25 3.97
C GLY A 48 -4.91 13.78 2.79
N THR A 49 -3.76 13.16 2.56
CA THR A 49 -2.78 13.60 1.55
C THR A 49 -2.25 12.44 0.72
N TYR A 50 -1.94 12.70 -0.56
CA TYR A 50 -1.15 11.78 -1.38
C TYR A 50 0.33 11.85 -0.97
N ALA A 51 0.69 11.14 0.09
CA ALA A 51 2.05 11.04 0.59
C ALA A 51 2.29 9.62 1.14
N PHE A 52 3.49 9.10 0.90
CA PHE A 52 3.89 7.78 1.38
C PHE A 52 4.92 7.83 2.50
N GLU A 53 5.39 9.02 2.85
CA GLU A 53 6.37 9.24 3.91
C GLU A 53 6.00 10.51 4.68
N GLU A 54 6.01 10.43 6.02
CA GLU A 54 5.89 11.59 6.92
C GLU A 54 7.01 11.51 7.96
N GLY A 55 8.15 12.15 7.67
CA GLY A 55 9.36 12.01 8.47
C GLY A 55 9.89 10.57 8.39
N ALA A 56 9.89 9.86 9.51
CA ALA A 56 10.29 8.44 9.55
C ALA A 56 9.12 7.46 9.39
N ARG A 57 7.88 7.97 9.21
CA ARG A 57 6.67 7.15 9.12
C ARG A 57 6.39 6.79 7.68
N GLU A 58 6.07 5.52 7.45
CA GLU A 58 5.52 5.06 6.18
C GLU A 58 4.01 5.29 6.19
N MET A 59 3.50 5.91 5.13
CA MET A 59 2.10 6.31 5.00
C MET A 59 1.44 5.56 3.83
N ALA A 60 0.16 5.23 3.99
CA ALA A 60 -0.65 4.58 2.99
C ALA A 60 -1.75 5.50 2.47
N VAL A 61 -2.07 5.39 1.19
CA VAL A 61 -3.24 6.04 0.58
C VAL A 61 -4.17 4.94 0.08
N MET A 62 -5.36 4.83 0.67
CA MET A 62 -6.26 3.70 0.42
C MET A 62 -7.41 4.11 -0.49
N GLY A 63 -7.96 3.16 -1.24
CA GLY A 63 -9.26 3.36 -1.88
C GLY A 63 -10.35 3.55 -0.83
N LEU A 64 -11.37 4.35 -1.13
CA LEU A 64 -12.47 4.61 -0.19
C LEU A 64 -13.17 3.34 0.30
N GLY A 65 -13.31 2.34 -0.58
CA GLY A 65 -13.85 1.03 -0.24
C GLY A 65 -12.99 0.31 0.79
N MET A 66 -11.68 0.18 0.54
CA MET A 66 -10.73 -0.43 1.48
C MET A 66 -10.69 0.31 2.82
N ARG A 67 -10.68 1.65 2.78
CA ARG A 67 -10.76 2.48 3.99
C ARG A 67 -12.00 2.13 4.80
N ASN A 68 -13.16 2.00 4.16
CA ASN A 68 -14.43 1.71 4.84
C ASN A 68 -14.47 0.30 5.41
N LYS A 69 -13.99 -0.70 4.64
CA LYS A 69 -13.87 -2.10 5.07
C LYS A 69 -13.00 -2.24 6.33
N LEU A 70 -11.90 -1.51 6.39
CA LEU A 70 -10.97 -1.51 7.51
C LEU A 70 -11.36 -0.51 8.61
N ALA A 71 -12.49 0.19 8.48
CA ALA A 71 -12.89 1.31 9.35
C ALA A 71 -11.73 2.29 9.65
N ALA A 72 -10.87 2.52 8.64
CA ALA A 72 -9.60 3.18 8.85
C ALA A 72 -9.77 4.70 8.98
N ASN A 73 -9.14 5.28 9.99
CA ASN A 73 -9.19 6.71 10.26
C ASN A 73 -7.92 7.40 9.76
N VAL A 74 -8.01 8.08 8.63
CA VAL A 74 -6.90 8.86 8.04
C VAL A 74 -6.44 10.03 8.93
N GLY A 75 -7.30 10.50 9.84
CA GLY A 75 -6.95 11.52 10.82
C GLY A 75 -6.23 10.98 12.06
N ASP A 76 -6.20 9.66 12.27
CA ASP A 76 -5.51 9.03 13.39
C ASP A 76 -4.01 8.84 13.06
N ARG A 77 -3.19 9.75 13.59
CA ARG A 77 -1.75 9.76 13.37
C ARG A 77 -0.96 8.83 14.30
N PHE A 78 -1.64 8.01 15.10
CA PHE A 78 -1.01 7.17 16.13
C PHE A 78 -1.20 5.68 15.88
N THR A 79 -2.25 5.30 15.17
CA THR A 79 -2.54 3.89 14.90
C THR A 79 -1.98 3.45 13.56
N GLU A 80 -1.16 2.41 13.59
CA GLU A 80 -0.66 1.73 12.41
C GLU A 80 -1.64 0.65 11.93
N MET A 81 -1.69 0.45 10.62
CA MET A 81 -2.27 -0.71 9.97
C MET A 81 -1.19 -1.76 9.75
N ALA A 82 -1.45 -3.00 10.14
CA ALA A 82 -0.59 -4.12 9.83
C ALA A 82 -0.89 -4.64 8.41
N VAL A 83 0.16 -4.86 7.63
CA VAL A 83 0.09 -5.40 6.27
C VAL A 83 0.85 -6.71 6.24
N TYR A 84 0.18 -7.76 5.78
CA TYR A 84 0.72 -9.12 5.71
C TYR A 84 0.81 -9.59 4.28
N SER A 85 1.95 -10.17 3.92
CA SER A 85 2.20 -10.79 2.61
C SER A 85 2.69 -12.22 2.79
N PRO A 86 2.28 -13.18 1.95
CA PRO A 86 2.84 -14.53 1.99
C PRO A 86 4.35 -14.51 1.74
N LYS A 87 5.12 -15.34 2.47
CA LYS A 87 6.52 -15.60 2.15
C LYS A 87 6.58 -16.44 0.88
N ARG A 88 7.33 -15.99 -0.12
CA ARG A 88 7.55 -16.72 -1.39
C ARG A 88 8.48 -17.92 -1.23
N GLU A 89 9.39 -17.88 -0.27
CA GLU A 89 10.30 -18.98 0.06
C GLU A 89 9.58 -19.99 0.96
N ARG A 90 9.45 -21.24 0.48
CA ARG A 90 8.93 -22.33 1.30
C ARG A 90 10.01 -22.72 2.31
N SER A 91 9.75 -22.45 3.59
CA SER A 91 10.47 -23.12 4.66
C SER A 91 9.80 -24.46 4.94
N ASN A 92 10.61 -25.52 5.07
CA ASN A 92 10.14 -26.84 5.49
C ASN A 92 9.99 -26.93 7.03
N SER A 93 10.21 -25.84 7.76
CA SER A 93 10.07 -25.79 9.21
C SER A 93 8.60 -25.54 9.60
N PRO A 94 7.97 -26.42 10.41
CA PRO A 94 6.61 -26.20 10.92
C PRO A 94 6.49 -24.99 11.85
N LEU A 95 7.61 -24.45 12.35
CA LEU A 95 7.65 -23.32 13.29
C LEU A 95 7.76 -21.95 12.58
N GLU A 96 8.00 -21.94 11.27
CA GLU A 96 8.17 -20.70 10.52
C GLU A 96 6.83 -20.01 10.24
N GLN A 97 6.75 -18.70 10.55
CA GLN A 97 5.58 -17.92 10.21
C GLN A 97 5.46 -17.81 8.67
N PRO A 98 4.30 -18.16 8.08
CA PRO A 98 4.15 -18.21 6.63
C PRO A 98 4.00 -16.82 5.97
N PHE A 99 3.87 -15.76 6.77
CA PHE A 99 3.67 -14.38 6.31
C PHE A 99 4.81 -13.46 6.76
N ARG A 100 5.14 -12.48 5.93
CA ARG A 100 5.89 -11.28 6.31
C ARG A 100 4.88 -10.22 6.76
N ARG A 101 5.26 -9.42 7.76
CA ARG A 101 4.43 -8.33 8.29
C ARG A 101 5.21 -7.02 8.27
N SER A 102 4.53 -5.93 7.95
CA SER A 102 5.03 -4.56 8.13
C SER A 102 3.89 -3.64 8.57
N TYR A 103 4.24 -2.48 9.11
CA TYR A 103 3.29 -1.52 9.66
C TYR A 103 3.32 -0.22 8.84
N ILE A 104 2.16 0.34 8.57
CA ILE A 104 2.00 1.56 7.78
C ILE A 104 0.83 2.39 8.32
N TYR A 105 0.93 3.72 8.29
CA TYR A 105 -0.13 4.59 8.80
C TYR A 105 -1.13 4.96 7.70
N PRO A 106 -2.44 4.91 7.95
CA PRO A 106 -3.42 5.55 7.08
C PRO A 106 -3.13 7.06 6.92
N GLY A 107 -2.82 7.52 5.71
CA GLY A 107 -2.43 8.90 5.43
C GLY A 107 -3.29 9.62 4.38
N GLY A 108 -4.03 8.86 3.57
CA GLY A 108 -4.95 9.43 2.59
C GLY A 108 -6.01 8.45 2.11
N THR A 109 -7.04 8.98 1.46
CA THR A 109 -8.08 8.19 0.79
C THR A 109 -8.37 8.74 -0.60
N PHE A 110 -8.31 7.88 -1.62
CA PHE A 110 -8.66 8.21 -3.00
C PHE A 110 -10.03 7.64 -3.40
N VAL A 111 -10.62 8.24 -4.43
CA VAL A 111 -11.87 7.79 -5.07
C VAL A 111 -11.72 7.86 -6.59
N ILE A 112 -11.72 6.71 -7.25
CA ILE A 112 -11.58 6.60 -8.71
C ILE A 112 -12.82 5.93 -9.29
N GLN A 113 -12.96 4.63 -9.04
CA GLN A 113 -14.01 3.74 -9.50
C GLN A 113 -14.13 2.59 -8.51
N GLN A 114 -15.33 2.03 -8.40
CA GLN A 114 -15.67 1.08 -7.35
C GLN A 114 -14.69 -0.11 -7.23
N ASP A 115 -14.23 -0.67 -8.34
CA ASP A 115 -13.31 -1.81 -8.32
C ASP A 115 -11.95 -1.42 -7.72
N PHE A 116 -11.40 -0.28 -8.15
CA PHE A 116 -10.14 0.23 -7.60
C PHE A 116 -10.27 0.64 -6.14
N ASP A 117 -11.37 1.30 -5.80
CA ASP A 117 -11.62 1.82 -4.46
C ASP A 117 -11.76 0.69 -3.43
N ASN A 118 -12.28 -0.47 -3.85
CA ASN A 118 -12.51 -1.64 -2.99
C ASN A 118 -11.32 -2.60 -2.89
N GLU A 119 -10.30 -2.42 -3.73
CA GLU A 119 -9.18 -3.36 -3.84
C GLU A 119 -7.85 -2.77 -3.38
N PHE A 120 -7.55 -1.51 -3.72
CA PHE A 120 -6.17 -1.02 -3.64
C PHE A 120 -5.84 -0.25 -2.36
N VAL A 121 -4.64 -0.54 -1.84
CA VAL A 121 -3.90 0.27 -0.87
C VAL A 121 -2.57 0.67 -1.49
N LEU A 122 -2.34 1.97 -1.64
CA LEU A 122 -1.08 2.50 -2.18
C LEU A 122 -0.06 2.73 -1.08
N SER A 123 1.21 2.43 -1.36
CA SER A 123 2.36 2.69 -0.49
C SER A 123 3.57 3.12 -1.31
N SER A 124 4.67 3.49 -0.64
CA SER A 124 5.96 3.69 -1.31
C SER A 124 6.44 2.37 -1.94
N LEU A 125 7.09 2.46 -3.11
CA LEU A 125 7.72 1.29 -3.73
C LEU A 125 8.77 0.65 -2.81
N SER A 126 9.44 1.44 -1.99
CA SER A 126 10.39 0.99 -0.96
C SER A 126 9.69 0.14 0.11
N PHE A 127 8.55 0.58 0.65
CA PHE A 127 7.77 -0.19 1.61
C PHE A 127 7.36 -1.55 1.04
N ALA A 128 6.75 -1.57 -0.15
CA ALA A 128 6.32 -2.81 -0.79
C ALA A 128 7.50 -3.77 -1.02
N ARG A 129 8.64 -3.28 -1.51
CA ARG A 129 9.85 -4.11 -1.70
C ARG A 129 10.33 -4.72 -0.38
N ARG A 130 10.36 -3.95 0.71
CA ARG A 130 10.75 -4.48 2.03
C ARG A 130 9.77 -5.54 2.52
N LEU A 131 8.46 -5.30 2.39
CA LEU A 131 7.43 -6.28 2.78
C LEU A 131 7.60 -7.59 2.02
N LEU A 132 7.89 -7.54 0.72
CA LEU A 132 8.06 -8.74 -0.12
C LEU A 132 9.46 -9.38 -0.01
N GLY A 133 10.39 -8.76 0.70
CA GLY A 133 11.76 -9.27 0.88
C GLY A 133 12.70 -8.98 -0.31
N TYR A 134 12.39 -7.99 -1.15
CA TYR A 134 13.27 -7.54 -2.22
C TYR A 134 14.32 -6.57 -1.67
N SER A 135 15.53 -7.07 -1.37
CA SER A 135 16.62 -6.29 -0.77
C SER A 135 17.44 -5.43 -1.75
N ARG A 136 17.13 -5.41 -3.06
CA ARG A 136 17.83 -4.56 -4.05
C ARG A 136 16.87 -4.05 -5.15
N PRO A 137 17.06 -2.82 -5.66
CA PRO A 137 16.43 -2.40 -6.92
C PRO A 137 17.01 -3.24 -8.06
N VAL A 138 16.14 -3.59 -9.01
CA VAL A 138 16.53 -4.21 -10.30
C VAL A 138 16.91 -3.08 -11.25
#